data_AF-Q5KRP0-F1
#
_entry.id   AF-Q5KRP0-F1
#
_cell.length_a   1.000
_cell.length_b   1.000
_cell.length_c   1.000
_cell.angle_alpha   90.00
_cell.angle_beta   90.00
_cell.angle_gamma   90.00
#
_symmetry.space_group_name_H-M   'P 1'
#
loop_
_entity.id
_entity.type
_entity.pdbx_description
1 polymer ?
#
loop_
_entity_poly.entity_id
_entity_poly.type
_entity_poly.pdbx_seq_one_letter_code
_entity_poly.pdbx_strand_id
1 'polypeptide(L)'
;MEDRISCAYCGGLIPPRPDPRGRRAKYCSNACRAAASRERTSKRHADELEAARSQMSLAVLPPAQMSSMIVTELEAVERIIRDRGEVPEAMTAIVNAAFRVAVAAQDATPPPPPALNRQQRRASKKSPSGRKR
;
A
#
# COMPACT_ATOMS: atom_id res chain seq x y z
N MET A 1 7.80 -50.53 -12.33
CA MET A 1 6.99 -49.84 -11.30
C MET A 1 6.13 -48.82 -12.02
N GLU A 2 4.83 -49.09 -12.13
CA GLU A 2 3.90 -48.14 -12.74
C GLU A 2 3.69 -46.99 -11.76
N ASP A 3 4.33 -45.85 -12.04
CA ASP A 3 4.05 -44.58 -11.36
C ASP A 3 2.60 -44.18 -11.68
N ARG A 4 1.64 -44.69 -10.89
CA ARG A 4 0.25 -44.26 -10.94
C ARG A 4 0.15 -42.87 -10.33
N ILE A 5 0.40 -41.85 -11.15
CA ILE A 5 0.35 -40.44 -10.72
C ILE A 5 -1.12 -40.02 -10.56
N SER A 6 -1.47 -39.50 -9.39
CA SER A 6 -2.80 -38.97 -9.09
C SER A 6 -2.93 -37.48 -9.42
N CYS A 7 -4.12 -37.06 -9.82
CA CYS A 7 -4.47 -35.68 -10.12
C CYS A 7 -4.42 -34.82 -8.85
N ALA A 8 -3.66 -33.73 -8.89
CA ALA A 8 -3.54 -32.82 -7.75
C ALA A 8 -4.83 -32.04 -7.40
N TYR A 9 -5.87 -32.13 -8.24
CA TYR A 9 -7.15 -31.44 -8.00
C TYR A 9 -8.25 -32.40 -7.55
N CYS A 10 -8.52 -33.47 -8.32
CA CYS A 10 -9.62 -34.39 -8.04
C CYS A 10 -9.18 -35.76 -7.51
N GLY A 11 -7.88 -36.00 -7.33
CA GLY A 11 -7.34 -37.29 -6.87
C GLY A 11 -7.36 -38.43 -7.89
N GLY A 12 -8.11 -38.29 -8.99
CA GLY A 12 -8.20 -39.33 -10.02
C GLY A 12 -6.87 -39.63 -10.74
N LEU A 13 -6.75 -40.83 -11.32
CA LEU A 13 -5.53 -41.23 -12.04
C LEU A 13 -5.27 -40.34 -13.27
N ILE A 14 -4.00 -39.98 -13.46
CA ILE A 14 -3.58 -39.20 -14.62
C ILE A 14 -3.30 -40.18 -15.78
N PRO A 15 -3.95 -39.99 -16.94
CA PRO A 15 -3.68 -40.83 -18.10
C PRO A 15 -2.21 -40.67 -18.55
N PRO A 16 -1.57 -41.73 -19.08
CA PRO A 16 -0.19 -41.68 -19.56
C PRO A 16 -0.12 -40.89 -20.86
N ARG A 17 -0.16 -39.56 -20.74
CA ARG A 17 -0.01 -38.60 -21.83
C ARG A 17 1.13 -37.64 -21.51
N PRO A 18 1.94 -37.24 -22.49
CA PRO A 18 2.88 -36.15 -22.31
C PRO A 18 2.10 -34.86 -21.99
N ASP A 19 2.49 -34.11 -20.95
CA ASP A 19 1.94 -32.75 -20.78
C ASP A 19 2.40 -31.92 -22.00
N PRO A 20 1.55 -31.06 -22.59
CA PRO A 20 1.94 -30.14 -23.67
C PRO A 20 3.15 -29.25 -23.36
N ARG A 21 3.62 -29.21 -22.09
CA ARG A 21 4.82 -28.48 -21.65
C ARG A 21 6.08 -29.36 -21.51
N GLY A 22 6.03 -30.62 -21.97
CA GLY A 22 7.16 -31.56 -21.89
C GLY A 22 7.48 -32.05 -20.46
N ARG A 23 6.59 -31.83 -19.48
CA ARG A 23 6.74 -32.29 -18.09
C ARG A 23 5.77 -33.44 -17.80
N ARG A 24 5.98 -34.17 -16.69
CA ARG A 24 4.96 -35.10 -16.17
C ARG A 24 3.67 -34.33 -15.87
N ALA A 25 2.54 -34.84 -16.34
CA ALA A 25 1.25 -34.18 -16.15
C ALA A 25 0.86 -34.16 -14.67
N LYS A 26 0.42 -33.00 -14.17
CA LYS A 26 -0.03 -32.82 -12.77
C LYS A 26 -1.55 -32.96 -12.59
N TYR A 27 -2.32 -32.86 -13.68
CA TYR A 27 -3.77 -32.92 -13.67
C TYR A 27 -4.28 -33.91 -14.72
N CYS A 28 -5.34 -34.65 -14.39
CA CYS A 28 -5.93 -35.65 -15.28
C CYS A 28 -6.57 -35.02 -16.53
N SER A 29 -7.04 -33.76 -16.45
CA SER A 29 -7.71 -33.05 -17.55
C SER A 29 -7.42 -31.54 -17.56
N ASN A 30 -7.70 -30.88 -18.69
CA ASN A 30 -7.66 -29.42 -18.78
C ASN A 30 -8.72 -28.77 -17.87
N ALA A 31 -9.85 -29.43 -17.65
CA ALA A 31 -10.89 -28.97 -16.72
C ALA A 31 -10.36 -28.91 -15.28
N CYS A 32 -9.71 -29.98 -14.79
CA CYS A 32 -9.09 -29.98 -13.46
C CYS A 32 -7.98 -28.92 -13.34
N ARG A 33 -7.18 -28.73 -14.39
CA ARG A 33 -6.16 -27.68 -14.45
C ARG A 33 -6.78 -26.28 -14.34
N ALA A 34 -7.86 -26.03 -15.08
CA ALA A 34 -8.56 -24.74 -15.08
C ALA A 34 -9.24 -24.49 -13.74
N ALA A 35 -9.90 -25.49 -13.15
CA ALA A 35 -10.53 -25.40 -11.84
C ALA A 35 -9.52 -25.08 -10.73
N ALA A 36 -8.40 -25.81 -10.69
CA ALA A 36 -7.30 -25.51 -9.76
C ALA A 36 -6.67 -24.13 -9.99
N SER A 37 -6.71 -23.60 -11.21
CA SER A 37 -6.27 -22.22 -11.49
C SER A 37 -7.27 -21.20 -10.92
N ARG A 38 -8.57 -21.41 -11.15
CA ARG A 38 -9.66 -20.54 -10.68
C ARG A 38 -9.72 -20.48 -9.15
N GLU A 39 -9.57 -21.62 -8.49
CA GLU A 39 -9.56 -21.70 -7.03
C GLU A 39 -8.36 -20.97 -6.42
N ARG A 40 -7.17 -21.03 -7.05
CA ARG A 40 -6.01 -20.28 -6.60
C ARG A 40 -6.22 -18.77 -6.75
N THR A 41 -6.87 -18.32 -7.82
CA THR A 41 -7.23 -16.91 -7.97
C THR A 41 -8.32 -16.48 -6.98
N SER A 42 -9.32 -17.30 -6.69
CA SER A 42 -10.36 -16.96 -5.70
C SER A 42 -9.80 -16.92 -4.29
N LYS A 43 -8.90 -17.84 -3.93
CA LYS A 43 -8.16 -17.81 -2.65
C LYS A 43 -7.33 -16.54 -2.51
N ARG A 44 -6.51 -16.19 -3.52
CA ARG A 44 -5.75 -14.93 -3.51
C ARG A 44 -6.65 -13.70 -3.34
N HIS A 45 -7.78 -13.66 -4.03
CA HIS A 45 -8.72 -12.55 -3.90
C HIS A 45 -9.35 -12.50 -2.49
N ALA A 46 -9.67 -13.65 -1.90
CA ALA A 46 -10.15 -13.71 -0.51
C ALA A 46 -9.08 -13.24 0.48
N ASP A 47 -7.84 -13.69 0.30
CA ASP A 47 -6.68 -13.28 1.11
C ASP A 47 -6.43 -11.77 0.98
N GLU A 48 -6.54 -11.21 -0.23
CA GLU A 48 -6.42 -9.77 -0.49
C GLU A 48 -7.52 -8.96 0.23
N LEU A 49 -8.77 -9.45 0.22
CA LEU A 49 -9.86 -8.81 0.94
C LEU A 49 -9.68 -8.87 2.47
N GLU A 50 -9.19 -9.99 2.99
CA GLU A 50 -8.91 -10.16 4.42
C GLU A 50 -7.74 -9.27 4.88
N ALA A 51 -6.69 -9.17 4.06
CA ALA A 51 -5.58 -8.24 4.30
C ALA A 51 -6.06 -6.78 4.30
N ALA A 52 -6.90 -6.40 3.34
CA ALA A 52 -7.48 -5.06 3.29
C ALA A 52 -8.34 -4.76 4.53
N ARG A 53 -9.18 -5.71 4.97
CA ARG A 53 -9.98 -5.59 6.21
C ARG A 53 -9.09 -5.43 7.44
N SER A 54 -8.01 -6.19 7.53
CA SER A 54 -7.07 -6.13 8.65
C SER A 54 -6.30 -4.81 8.69
N GLN A 55 -5.97 -4.24 7.52
CA GLN A 55 -5.39 -2.89 7.45
C GLN A 55 -6.40 -1.81 7.86
N MET A 56 -7.68 -1.96 7.51
CA MET A 56 -8.73 -1.03 7.94
C MET A 56 -9.01 -1.12 9.44
N SER A 57 -8.94 -2.31 10.05
CA SER A 57 -9.16 -2.47 11.49
C SER A 57 -8.04 -1.88 12.35
N LEU A 58 -6.81 -1.80 11.83
CA LEU A 58 -5.68 -1.16 12.49
C LEU A 58 -5.73 0.39 12.47
N ALA A 59 -6.63 0.99 11.69
CA ALA A 59 -6.64 2.43 11.42
C ALA A 59 -7.79 3.22 12.06
N VAL A 60 -8.70 2.58 12.81
CA VAL A 60 -9.81 3.28 13.46
C VAL A 60 -9.62 3.26 14.97
N LEU A 61 -8.87 4.25 15.48
CA LEU A 61 -8.96 4.61 16.88
C LEU A 61 -10.44 4.93 17.20
N PRO A 62 -10.99 4.46 18.34
CA PRO A 62 -12.33 4.85 18.75
C PRO A 62 -12.46 6.38 18.74
N PRO A 63 -13.61 6.96 18.33
CA PRO A 63 -13.80 8.41 18.28
C PRO A 63 -13.38 9.12 19.58
N ALA A 64 -13.62 8.48 20.74
CA ALA A 64 -13.20 8.98 22.04
C ALA A 64 -11.66 9.09 22.20
N GLN A 65 -10.88 8.12 21.70
CA GLN A 65 -9.41 8.17 21.75
C GLN A 65 -8.83 9.21 20.82
N MET A 66 -9.40 9.35 19.61
CA MET A 66 -8.99 10.44 18.70
C MET A 66 -9.27 11.81 19.34
N SER A 67 -10.45 11.95 19.96
CA SER A 67 -10.85 13.18 20.64
C SER A 67 -9.89 13.53 21.78
N SER A 68 -9.54 12.56 22.63
CA SER A 68 -8.62 12.81 23.75
C SER A 68 -7.23 13.22 23.26
N MET A 69 -6.71 12.57 22.21
CA MET A 69 -5.42 12.94 21.62
C MET A 69 -5.43 14.39 21.12
N ILE A 70 -6.48 14.79 20.38
CA ILE A 70 -6.64 16.16 19.87
C ILE A 70 -6.69 17.16 21.03
N VAL A 71 -7.46 16.88 22.08
CA VAL A 71 -7.55 17.77 23.26
C VAL A 71 -6.18 17.93 23.93
N THR A 72 -5.44 16.84 24.15
CA THR A 72 -4.08 16.93 24.74
C THR A 72 -3.12 17.75 23.88
N GLU A 73 -3.18 17.62 22.55
CA GLU A 73 -2.34 18.42 21.65
C GLU A 73 -2.73 19.90 21.69
N LEU A 74 -4.03 20.22 21.71
CA LEU A 74 -4.50 21.60 21.84
C LEU A 74 -4.08 22.22 23.18
N GLU A 75 -4.16 21.47 24.29
CA GLU A 75 -3.69 21.93 25.60
C GLU A 75 -2.16 22.14 25.64
N ALA A 76 -1.39 21.32 24.92
CA ALA A 76 0.05 21.49 24.79
C ALA A 76 0.40 22.75 23.99
N VAL A 77 -0.31 22.99 22.87
CA VAL A 77 -0.19 24.22 22.07
C VAL A 77 -0.56 25.45 22.90
N GLU A 78 -1.66 25.39 23.66
CA GLU A 78 -2.08 26.47 24.54
C GLU A 78 -1.02 26.78 25.61
N ARG A 79 -0.43 25.75 26.22
CA ARG A 79 0.70 25.93 27.14
C ARG A 79 1.90 26.60 26.49
N ILE A 80 2.28 26.20 25.28
CA ILE A 80 3.39 26.83 24.54
C ILE A 80 3.09 28.30 24.26
N ILE A 81 1.85 28.64 23.91
CA ILE A 81 1.42 30.03 23.68
C ILE A 81 1.47 30.83 24.98
N ARG A 82 1.01 30.25 26.09
CA ARG A 82 0.98 30.88 27.41
C ARG A 82 2.39 31.09 27.98
N ASP A 83 3.23 30.07 27.91
CA ASP A 83 4.60 30.06 28.43
C ASP A 83 5.55 30.93 27.60
N ARG A 84 5.18 31.29 26.37
CA ARG A 84 5.88 32.31 25.59
C ARG A 84 5.85 33.70 26.22
N GLY A 85 4.99 33.92 27.22
CA GLY A 85 4.88 35.17 27.95
C GLY A 85 4.47 36.34 27.05
N GLU A 86 4.16 37.47 27.68
CA GLU A 86 3.96 38.72 26.95
C GLU A 86 5.29 39.14 26.33
N VAL A 87 5.35 39.21 25.00
CA VAL A 87 6.53 39.75 24.31
C VAL A 87 6.56 41.24 24.61
N PRO A 88 7.62 41.79 25.24
CA PRO A 88 7.73 43.22 25.46
C PRO A 88 7.56 43.97 24.15
N GLU A 89 6.83 45.08 24.14
CA GLU A 89 6.45 45.79 22.91
C GLU A 89 7.66 46.13 22.01
N ALA A 90 8.82 46.41 22.63
CA ALA A 90 10.08 46.66 21.94
C ALA A 90 10.64 45.45 21.14
N MET A 91 10.27 44.21 21.50
CA MET A 91 10.75 42.98 20.86
C MET A 91 9.75 42.38 19.87
N THR A 92 8.50 42.88 19.84
CA THR A 92 7.43 42.34 18.98
C THR A 92 7.79 42.34 17.50
N ALA A 93 8.47 43.39 17.02
CA ALA A 93 8.93 43.47 15.63
C ALA A 93 9.93 42.37 15.27
N ILE A 94 10.83 42.04 16.18
CA ILE A 94 11.87 41.01 16.00
C ILE A 94 11.23 39.60 16.00
N VAL A 95 10.32 39.34 16.95
CA VAL A 95 9.61 38.05 17.05
C VAL A 95 8.72 37.83 15.83
N ASN A 96 7.99 38.85 15.38
CA ASN A 96 7.15 38.75 14.18
C ASN A 96 7.98 38.53 12.90
N ALA A 97 9.15 39.18 12.79
CA ALA A 97 10.07 38.94 11.69
C ALA A 97 10.59 37.49 11.70
N ALA A 98 11.01 36.98 12.86
CA ALA A 98 11.46 35.59 13.01
C ALA A 98 10.35 34.59 12.65
N PHE A 99 9.11 34.86 13.08
CA PHE A 99 7.97 34.00 12.76
C PHE A 99 7.65 33.99 11.26
N ARG A 100 7.68 35.14 10.59
CA ARG A 100 7.50 35.23 9.13
C ARG A 100 8.55 34.44 8.35
N VAL A 101 9.81 34.49 8.79
CA VAL A 101 10.89 33.69 8.19
C VAL A 101 10.63 32.19 8.41
N ALA A 102 10.21 31.80 9.61
CA ALA A 102 9.90 30.40 9.92
C ALA A 102 8.71 29.86 9.11
N VAL A 103 7.68 30.68 8.86
CA VAL A 103 6.54 30.32 8.00
C VAL A 103 6.97 30.21 6.54
N ALA A 104 7.71 31.19 6.03
CA ALA A 104 8.22 31.16 4.65
C ALA A 104 9.13 29.96 4.37
N ALA A 105 9.88 29.50 5.38
CA ALA A 105 10.71 28.29 5.27
C ALA A 105 9.88 26.99 5.22
N GLN A 106 8.67 26.97 5.78
CA GLN A 106 7.76 25.82 5.70
C GLN A 106 7.03 25.76 4.35
N ASP A 107 6.73 26.92 3.76
CA ASP A 107 6.14 27.03 2.42
C ASP A 107 7.15 26.86 1.28
N ALA A 108 8.44 26.71 1.60
CA ALA A 108 9.46 26.39 0.61
C ALA A 108 9.21 25.00 0.04
N THR A 109 8.60 24.95 -1.15
CA THR A 109 8.39 23.69 -1.88
C THR A 109 9.72 22.96 -2.08
N PRO A 110 9.79 21.66 -1.76
CA PRO A 110 11.01 20.90 -1.98
C PRO A 110 11.39 20.95 -3.46
N PRO A 111 12.71 20.97 -3.78
CA PRO A 111 13.15 21.04 -5.16
C PRO A 111 12.50 19.92 -5.99
N PRO A 112 12.11 20.19 -7.24
CA PRO A 112 11.47 19.19 -8.07
C PRO A 112 12.37 17.95 -8.16
N PRO A 113 11.78 16.74 -8.12
CA PRO A 113 12.57 15.52 -8.16
C PRO A 113 13.46 15.52 -9.42
N PRO A 114 14.70 15.01 -9.31
CA PRO A 114 15.63 15.00 -10.43
C PRO A 114 14.99 14.32 -11.64
N ALA A 115 15.19 14.93 -12.82
CA ALA A 115 14.61 14.44 -14.05
C ALA A 115 14.95 12.97 -14.26
N LEU A 116 13.92 12.14 -14.46
CA LEU A 116 14.09 10.70 -14.65
C LEU A 116 15.12 10.41 -15.75
N ASN A 117 16.05 9.51 -15.46
CA ASN A 117 17.05 9.09 -16.42
C ASN A 117 16.40 8.30 -17.58
N ARG A 118 17.14 8.12 -18.67
CA ARG A 118 16.62 7.51 -19.91
C ARG A 118 16.04 6.10 -19.68
N GLN A 119 16.58 5.35 -18.73
CA GLN A 119 16.14 4.00 -18.40
C GLN A 119 14.81 4.01 -17.63
N GLN A 120 14.66 4.91 -16.66
CA GLN A 120 13.42 5.11 -15.90
C GLN A 120 12.27 5.58 -16.80
N ARG A 121 12.53 6.48 -17.76
CA ARG A 121 11.52 6.93 -18.75
C ARG A 121 11.01 5.81 -19.65
N ARG A 122 11.84 4.81 -19.95
CA ARG A 122 11.45 3.64 -20.76
C ARG A 122 10.60 2.66 -19.94
N ALA A 123 10.88 2.52 -18.65
CA ALA A 123 10.11 1.67 -17.76
C ALA A 123 8.70 2.24 -17.50
N SER A 124 8.57 3.54 -17.28
CA SER A 124 7.27 4.21 -17.06
C SER A 124 6.40 4.29 -18.31
N LYS A 125 6.98 4.33 -19.52
CA LYS A 125 6.21 4.15 -20.78
C LYS A 125 5.67 2.73 -20.98
N LYS A 126 6.14 1.75 -20.19
CA LYS A 126 5.74 0.34 -20.30
C LYS A 126 4.60 -0.03 -19.36
N SER A 127 4.12 0.88 -18.49
CA SER A 127 2.85 0.70 -17.79
C SER A 127 1.69 0.84 -18.79
N PRO A 128 0.77 -0.12 -18.86
CA PRO A 128 -0.23 -0.18 -19.93
C PRO A 128 -1.31 0.87 -19.69
N SER A 129 -1.15 2.05 -20.28
CA SER A 129 -2.29 2.89 -20.66
C SER A 129 -3.01 2.19 -21.81
N GLY A 130 -4.07 1.45 -21.52
CA GLY A 130 -4.80 0.75 -22.60
C GLY A 130 -5.95 -0.12 -22.16
N ARG A 131 -6.94 0.42 -21.44
CA ARG A 131 -8.29 -0.15 -21.42
C ARG A 131 -9.22 0.86 -22.08
N LYS A 132 -9.24 0.85 -23.42
CA LYS A 132 -10.28 1.52 -24.21
C LYS A 132 -11.61 0.79 -23.93
N ARG A 133 -12.60 1.57 -23.50
CA ARG A 133 -14.02 1.20 -23.59
C ARG A 133 -14.47 1.27 -25.04
#